data_AF-A0A6G3PV05-F1
#
_entry.id   AF-A0A6G3PV05-F1
#
_cell.length_a   1.000
_cell.length_b   1.000
_cell.length_c   1.000
_cell.angle_alpha   90.00
_cell.angle_beta   90.00
_cell.angle_gamma   90.00
#
_symmetry.space_group_name_H-M   'P 1'
#
loop_
_entity.id
_entity.type
_entity.pdbx_description
1 polymer ?
#
loop_
_entity_poly.entity_id
_entity_poly.type
_entity_poly.pdbx_seq_one_letter_code
_entity_poly.pdbx_strand_id
1 'polypeptide(L)'
;VLAAPGSAERRVADAMRAHPEYVAGTRRPDTWLMREVPGTLSKMGAEAVQAVALADGRALAFKIDDGSARALGPVLARALELLGVDAPVVARIGRSPLFGGAAEVGEIRATF
;
A
#
# COMPACT_ATOMS: atom_id res chain seq x y z
N VAL A 1 -0.72 -1.55 -13.65
CA VAL A 1 -0.55 -0.60 -14.79
C VAL A 1 -0.55 -1.36 -16.10
N LEU A 2 -1.54 -1.09 -16.96
CA LEU A 2 -1.73 -1.73 -18.27
C LEU A 2 -1.19 -0.88 -19.44
N ALA A 3 -0.37 0.13 -19.16
CA ALA A 3 0.20 0.99 -20.19
C ALA A 3 1.05 0.17 -21.20
N ALA A 4 0.96 0.56 -22.47
CA ALA A 4 1.62 -0.12 -23.57
C ALA A 4 3.16 -0.15 -23.37
N PRO A 5 3.84 -1.25 -23.74
CA PRO A 5 5.31 -1.29 -23.75
C PRO A 5 5.92 -0.10 -24.51
N GLY A 6 6.98 0.50 -23.95
CA GLY A 6 7.65 1.66 -24.54
C GLY A 6 7.04 3.02 -24.20
N SER A 7 5.80 3.08 -23.70
CA SER A 7 5.17 4.34 -23.24
C SER A 7 5.88 4.94 -22.02
N ALA A 8 5.71 6.25 -21.79
CA ALA A 8 6.33 6.94 -20.66
C ALA A 8 5.82 6.40 -19.31
N GLU A 9 4.51 6.16 -19.23
CA GLU A 9 3.82 5.60 -18.07
C GLU A 9 4.33 4.20 -17.75
N ARG A 10 4.54 3.37 -18.77
CA ARG A 10 5.10 2.03 -18.59
C ARG A 10 6.53 2.08 -18.09
N ARG A 11 7.37 2.98 -18.64
CA ARG A 11 8.75 3.16 -18.16
C ARG A 11 8.80 3.55 -16.69
N VAL A 12 7.95 4.48 -16.25
CA VAL A 12 7.88 4.89 -14.83
C VAL A 12 7.42 3.72 -13.95
N ALA A 13 6.35 3.02 -14.34
CA ALA A 13 5.84 1.90 -13.56
C ALA A 13 6.86 0.77 -13.42
N ASP A 14 7.58 0.45 -14.50
CA ASP A 14 8.61 -0.60 -14.47
C ASP A 14 9.81 -0.18 -13.62
N ALA A 15 10.25 1.08 -13.69
CA ALA A 15 11.33 1.60 -12.85
C ALA A 15 10.96 1.59 -11.34
N MET A 16 9.74 2.03 -11.01
CA MET A 16 9.24 2.00 -9.62
C MET A 16 9.18 0.59 -9.05
N ARG A 17 8.77 -0.41 -9.84
CA ARG A 17 8.72 -1.82 -9.41
C ARG A 17 10.10 -2.46 -9.30
N ALA A 18 11.01 -2.10 -10.20
CA ALA A 18 12.39 -2.57 -10.17
C ALA A 18 13.18 -1.99 -9.00
N HIS A 19 12.88 -0.75 -8.60
CA HIS A 19 13.58 -0.02 -7.54
C HIS A 19 12.63 0.65 -6.54
N PRO A 20 11.79 -0.12 -5.83
CA PRO A 20 10.73 0.43 -4.99
C PRO A 20 11.28 1.16 -3.74
N GLU A 21 12.53 0.92 -3.35
CA GLU A 21 13.21 1.67 -2.31
C GLU A 21 13.47 3.14 -2.67
N TYR A 22 13.62 3.47 -3.96
CA TYR A 22 13.72 4.88 -4.39
C TYR A 22 12.37 5.59 -4.42
N VAL A 23 11.27 4.85 -4.28
CA VAL A 23 9.91 5.39 -4.21
C VAL A 23 9.52 5.73 -2.77
N ALA A 24 9.81 4.84 -1.82
CA ALA A 24 9.31 4.96 -0.44
C ALA A 24 10.31 4.53 0.66
N GLY A 25 11.57 4.24 0.34
CA GLY A 25 12.55 3.69 1.29
C GLY A 25 12.37 2.18 1.49
N THR A 26 12.95 1.58 2.53
CA THR A 26 12.95 0.10 2.69
C THR A 26 11.91 -0.44 3.68
N ARG A 27 11.27 0.45 4.44
CA ARG A 27 10.45 0.10 5.62
C ARG A 27 8.98 0.57 5.49
N ARG A 28 8.51 0.85 4.28
CA ARG A 28 7.16 1.37 4.05
C ARG A 28 6.28 0.39 3.27
N PRO A 29 4.95 0.40 3.49
CA PRO A 29 4.00 -0.45 2.77
C PRO A 29 4.16 -0.44 1.25
N ASP A 30 4.40 0.72 0.63
CA ASP A 30 4.56 0.82 -0.84
C ASP A 30 5.66 -0.08 -1.37
N THR A 31 6.81 -0.06 -0.70
CA THR A 31 7.97 -0.86 -1.10
C THR A 31 7.72 -2.34 -0.90
N TRP A 32 7.05 -2.69 0.19
CA TRP A 32 6.68 -4.06 0.49
C TRP A 32 5.68 -4.61 -0.53
N LEU A 33 4.64 -3.84 -0.86
CA LEU A 33 3.65 -4.22 -1.86
C LEU A 33 4.28 -4.44 -3.24
N MET A 34 5.14 -3.52 -3.69
CA MET A 34 5.80 -3.66 -4.99
C MET A 34 6.77 -4.84 -5.05
N ARG A 35 7.32 -5.29 -3.91
CA ARG A 35 8.20 -6.47 -3.82
C ARG A 35 7.43 -7.79 -3.68
N GLU A 36 6.35 -7.78 -2.91
CA GLU A 36 5.68 -9.01 -2.44
C GLU A 36 4.38 -9.31 -3.21
N VAL A 37 3.85 -8.35 -3.99
CA VAL A 37 2.67 -8.55 -4.85
C VAL A 37 3.01 -8.23 -6.31
N PRO A 38 3.29 -9.26 -7.14
CA PRO A 38 3.77 -9.07 -8.52
C PRO A 38 2.92 -8.11 -9.36
N GLY A 39 3.59 -7.20 -10.06
CA GLY A 39 2.93 -6.23 -10.94
C GLY A 39 2.18 -5.10 -10.24
N THR A 40 2.20 -5.05 -8.91
CA THR A 40 1.64 -3.92 -8.14
C THR A 40 2.49 -2.66 -8.33
N LEU A 41 1.84 -1.51 -8.34
CA LEU A 41 2.47 -0.20 -8.21
C LEU A 41 1.78 0.49 -7.02
N SER A 42 2.55 1.04 -6.09
CA SER A 42 2.00 1.65 -4.87
C SER A 42 2.72 2.95 -4.55
N LYS A 43 1.96 3.97 -4.15
CA LYS A 43 2.53 5.22 -3.67
C LYS A 43 1.63 5.86 -2.61
N MET A 44 2.20 6.05 -1.42
CA MET A 44 1.68 6.96 -0.41
C MET A 44 2.09 8.40 -0.73
N GLY A 45 1.15 9.33 -0.60
CA GLY A 45 1.31 10.77 -0.77
C GLY A 45 1.28 11.53 0.55
N ALA A 46 1.44 12.86 0.47
CA ALA A 46 1.27 13.74 1.62
C ALA A 46 -0.16 13.62 2.20
N GLU A 47 -0.32 13.91 3.49
CA GLU A 47 -1.62 13.95 4.17
C GLU A 47 -2.44 12.65 4.03
N ALA A 48 -1.75 11.51 4.21
CA ALA A 48 -2.33 10.16 4.23
C ALA A 48 -3.17 9.80 2.98
N VAL A 49 -2.76 10.29 1.81
CA VAL A 49 -3.24 9.81 0.51
C VAL A 49 -2.53 8.52 0.15
N GLN A 50 -3.25 7.54 -0.38
CA GLN A 50 -2.68 6.30 -0.90
C GLN A 50 -3.26 6.00 -2.27
N ALA A 51 -2.41 5.58 -3.21
CA ALA A 51 -2.83 5.01 -4.48
C ALA A 51 -2.14 3.67 -4.74
N VAL A 52 -2.87 2.70 -5.28
CA VAL A 52 -2.35 1.39 -5.68
C VAL A 52 -2.96 0.98 -7.02
N ALA A 53 -2.14 0.43 -7.91
CA ALA A 53 -2.57 -0.20 -9.15
C ALA A 53 -2.05 -1.63 -9.23
N LEU A 54 -2.95 -2.59 -9.46
CA LEU A 54 -2.64 -4.01 -9.57
C LEU A 54 -2.23 -4.40 -11.00
N ALA A 55 -1.77 -5.64 -11.15
CA ALA A 55 -1.34 -6.20 -12.43
C ALA A 55 -2.50 -6.35 -13.42
N ASP A 56 -3.70 -6.64 -12.94
CA ASP A 56 -4.93 -6.87 -13.73
C ASP A 56 -5.66 -5.57 -14.12
N GLY A 57 -5.09 -4.41 -13.77
CA GLY A 57 -5.66 -3.10 -14.09
C GLY A 57 -6.62 -2.55 -13.04
N ARG A 58 -7.01 -3.33 -12.03
CA ARG A 58 -7.75 -2.78 -10.88
C ARG A 58 -6.87 -1.81 -10.10
N ALA A 59 -7.47 -0.76 -9.57
CA ALA A 59 -6.77 0.26 -8.83
C ALA A 59 -7.66 0.82 -7.71
N LEU A 60 -7.02 1.36 -6.68
CA LEU A 60 -7.67 2.11 -5.61
C LEU A 60 -6.90 3.40 -5.34
N ALA A 61 -7.63 4.39 -4.86
CA ALA A 61 -7.05 5.56 -4.22
C ALA A 61 -7.96 6.02 -3.08
N PHE A 62 -7.38 6.44 -1.97
CA PHE A 62 -8.12 7.01 -0.85
C PHE A 62 -7.29 8.06 -0.11
N LYS A 63 -7.95 8.84 0.73
CA LYS A 63 -7.34 9.77 1.69
C LYS A 63 -7.94 9.52 3.07
N ILE A 64 -7.12 9.55 4.11
CA ILE A 64 -7.63 9.67 5.48
C ILE A 64 -7.95 11.15 5.72
N ASP A 65 -9.20 11.44 6.08
CA ASP A 65 -9.73 12.81 6.11
C ASP A 65 -8.90 13.76 6.99
N ASP A 66 -8.54 13.29 8.20
CA ASP A 66 -7.72 14.00 9.19
C ASP A 66 -6.21 14.07 8.84
N GLY A 67 -5.81 13.54 7.68
CA GLY A 67 -4.41 13.51 7.21
C GLY A 67 -3.49 12.55 7.98
N SER A 68 -4.02 11.81 8.97
CA SER A 68 -3.23 10.95 9.85
C SER A 68 -2.90 9.61 9.21
N ALA A 69 -1.66 9.15 9.40
CA ALA A 69 -1.20 7.85 8.92
C ALA A 69 -1.71 6.65 9.76
N ARG A 70 -2.30 6.88 10.95
CA ARG A 70 -2.68 5.82 11.90
C ARG A 70 -3.66 4.79 11.32
N ALA A 71 -4.58 5.25 10.48
CA ALA A 71 -5.60 4.42 9.84
C ALA A 71 -5.21 3.97 8.43
N LEU A 72 -4.13 4.52 7.85
CA LEU A 72 -3.75 4.27 6.47
C LEU A 72 -3.45 2.79 6.21
N GLY A 73 -2.66 2.14 7.09
CA GLY A 73 -2.33 0.71 7.00
C GLY A 73 -3.58 -0.19 7.07
N PRO A 74 -4.39 -0.09 8.14
CA PRO A 74 -5.64 -0.86 8.26
C PRO A 74 -6.62 -0.70 7.08
N VAL A 75 -6.81 0.53 6.61
CA VAL A 75 -7.69 0.81 5.45
C VAL A 75 -7.11 0.24 4.16
N LEU A 76 -5.80 0.40 3.93
CA LEU A 76 -5.13 -0.16 2.75
C LEU A 76 -5.21 -1.68 2.72
N ALA A 77 -4.91 -2.35 3.84
CA ALA A 77 -4.99 -3.80 3.93
C ALA A 77 -6.40 -4.30 3.61
N ARG A 78 -7.42 -3.69 4.24
CA ARG A 78 -8.81 -4.10 4.02
C ARG A 78 -9.29 -3.86 2.58
N ALA A 79 -8.90 -2.74 1.98
CA ALA A 79 -9.22 -2.45 0.58
C ALA A 79 -8.55 -3.44 -0.40
N LEU A 80 -7.32 -3.88 -0.10
CA LEU A 80 -6.63 -4.91 -0.90
C LEU A 80 -7.30 -6.28 -0.76
N GLU A 81 -7.74 -6.66 0.43
CA GLU A 81 -8.53 -7.89 0.65
C GLU A 81 -9.85 -7.87 -0.13
N LEU A 82 -10.56 -6.73 -0.14
CA LEU A 82 -11.79 -6.56 -0.93
C LEU A 82 -11.53 -6.64 -2.44
N LEU A 83 -10.32 -6.27 -2.89
CA LEU A 83 -9.85 -6.53 -4.25
C LEU A 83 -9.29 -7.95 -4.42
N GLY A 84 -9.45 -8.86 -3.46
CA GLY A 84 -9.01 -10.25 -3.56
C GLY A 84 -7.49 -10.42 -3.63
N VAL A 85 -6.71 -9.47 -3.11
CA VAL A 85 -5.25 -9.62 -2.97
C VAL A 85 -4.98 -10.45 -1.71
N ASP A 86 -4.59 -11.70 -1.92
CA ASP A 86 -4.19 -12.61 -0.86
C ASP A 86 -2.66 -12.74 -0.82
N ALA A 87 -2.03 -12.04 0.11
CA ALA A 87 -0.58 -12.08 0.32
C ALA A 87 -0.22 -11.73 1.78
N PRO A 88 0.81 -12.36 2.40
CA PRO A 88 1.20 -12.10 3.79
C PRO A 88 1.51 -10.63 4.10
N VAL A 89 1.99 -9.88 3.10
CA VAL A 89 2.26 -8.44 3.22
C VAL A 89 1.00 -7.63 3.57
N VAL A 90 -0.18 -8.06 3.12
CA VAL A 90 -1.45 -7.38 3.38
C VAL A 90 -1.76 -7.41 4.87
N ALA A 91 -1.66 -8.58 5.50
CA ALA A 91 -1.81 -8.72 6.95
C ALA A 91 -0.74 -7.92 7.73
N ARG A 92 0.51 -7.91 7.25
CA ARG A 92 1.59 -7.11 7.87
C ARG A 92 1.31 -5.61 7.82
N ILE A 93 0.76 -5.12 6.70
CA ILE A 93 0.38 -3.70 6.53
C ILE A 93 -0.81 -3.33 7.41
N GLY A 94 -1.77 -4.23 7.57
CA GLY A 94 -2.95 -4.01 8.40
C GLY A 94 -2.67 -4.01 9.90
N ARG A 95 -1.57 -4.64 10.34
CA ARG A 95 -1.19 -4.72 11.76
C ARG A 95 -0.88 -3.34 12.33
N SER A 96 -1.78 -2.82 13.16
CA SER A 96 -1.68 -1.49 13.78
C SER A 96 -1.93 -1.57 15.30
N PRO A 97 -0.97 -2.12 16.08
CA PRO A 97 -1.10 -2.28 17.52
C PRO A 97 -1.08 -0.94 18.24
N LEU A 98 -1.84 -0.84 19.33
CA LEU A 98 -1.82 0.26 20.28
C LEU A 98 -1.08 -0.19 21.53
N PHE A 99 -0.15 0.63 22.03
CA PHE A 99 0.66 0.31 23.19
C PHE A 99 0.32 1.21 24.38
N GLY A 100 0.20 0.60 25.55
CA GLY A 100 0.21 1.25 26.85
C GLY A 100 1.52 0.93 27.56
N GLY A 101 2.46 1.88 27.59
CA GLY A 101 3.84 1.58 27.96
C GLY A 101 4.46 0.58 26.98
N ALA A 102 5.03 -0.52 27.49
CA ALA A 102 5.60 -1.58 26.66
C ALA A 102 4.60 -2.69 26.27
N ALA A 103 3.38 -2.67 26.80
CA ALA A 103 2.37 -3.69 26.54
C ALA A 103 1.44 -3.28 25.39
N GLU A 104 1.12 -4.22 24.51
CA GLU A 104 0.05 -4.05 23.51
C GLU A 104 -1.31 -4.12 24.23
N VAL A 105 -2.13 -3.08 24.06
CA VAL A 105 -3.42 -2.90 24.76
C VAL A 105 -4.63 -2.84 23.81
N GLY A 106 -4.38 -2.92 22.50
CA GLY A 106 -5.43 -2.88 21.49
C GLY A 106 -4.86 -2.70 20.09
N GLU A 107 -5.72 -2.37 19.13
CA GLU A 107 -5.33 -2.14 17.75
C GLU A 107 -6.35 -1.31 16.97
N ILE A 108 -5.92 -0.74 15.85
CA ILE A 108 -6.79 -0.06 14.88
C ILE A 108 -7.12 -1.05 13.76
N ARG A 109 -8.42 -1.28 13.50
CA ARG A 109 -8.90 -2.15 12.42
C ARG A 109 -9.98 -1.45 11.58
N ALA A 110 -9.99 -1.72 10.29
CA ALA A 110 -11.09 -1.34 9.40
C ALA A 110 -12.22 -2.40 9.48
N THR A 111 -13.48 -1.96 9.49
CA THR A 111 -14.64 -2.85 9.75
C THR A 111 -15.67 -2.88 8.61
N PHE A 112 -15.32 -2.38 7.43
CA PHE A 112 -16.17 -2.39 6.23
C PHE A 112 -15.78 -3.52 5.26
#